data_AF-N1P348-F1
#
_entry.id   AF-N1P348-F1
#
_cell.length_a   1.000
_cell.length_b   1.000
_cell.length_c   1.000
_cell.angle_alpha   90.00
_cell.angle_beta   90.00
_cell.angle_gamma   90.00
#
_symmetry.space_group_name_H-M   'P 1'
#
loop_
_entity.id
_entity.type
_entity.pdbx_description
1 polymer ?
#
loop_
_entity_poly.entity_id
_entity_poly.type
_entity_poly.pdbx_seq_one_letter_code
_entity_poly.pdbx_strand_id
1 'polypeptide(L)'
;MQRHVFARNFRRLSLLRNPSLTKRFQSSASGAANTPNNNDEVMLLQQKLLYDEIRSELKSLSQVPEDEILPELKKSLEQDKLSDKEQQLEAELSDFFRNYALLNKLFDSKTLDGQSSTTTAATTPTKPYPNLIPSANDKPYSSQELFLRQLNHSMRTAKLGATISKVYYPHKDIFYPPLPENITVESLMSAGVHLGQSTSLWRSSTQSYIYGEYKGIHIIDLNQTLSYLKRAAKVVEGVSESGGIILFLGTRQGQKRGLEEAAKKTHGYYVSTRWIPGTLTNSTEISGIWEKQEIDSNDNPTERALSPNETSKQVKPDLLVVLNPTENRNALLEAIKSRVPTIAIIDTDSEPSLVTYPIPGNDDSLRSVNFLLGVLARAGQRGLQNRLARNNEK
;
A
#
# COMPACT_ATOMS: atom_id res chain seq x y z
N MET A 1 -10.72 28.95 -10.29
CA MET A 1 -10.42 27.54 -9.95
C MET A 1 -8.95 27.28 -10.19
N GLN A 2 -8.14 27.15 -9.13
CA GLN A 2 -6.77 26.66 -9.27
C GLN A 2 -6.84 25.15 -9.51
N ARG A 3 -6.35 24.69 -10.67
CA ARG A 3 -6.32 23.29 -11.09
C ARG A 3 -4.91 22.74 -10.85
N HIS A 4 -4.80 21.58 -10.21
CA HIS A 4 -3.52 20.94 -9.92
C HIS A 4 -3.51 19.53 -10.51
N VAL A 5 -2.42 19.19 -11.20
CA VAL A 5 -2.19 17.88 -11.82
C VAL A 5 -1.26 17.08 -10.90
N PHE A 6 -1.71 15.89 -10.48
CA PHE A 6 -1.01 15.00 -9.56
C PHE A 6 -0.63 13.69 -10.25
N ALA A 7 0.32 12.92 -9.72
CA ALA A 7 0.66 11.59 -10.23
C ALA A 7 -0.27 10.52 -9.63
N ARG A 8 -0.73 9.55 -10.42
CA ARG A 8 -1.63 8.48 -9.97
C ARG A 8 -0.83 7.30 -9.40
N ASN A 9 -1.27 6.81 -8.24
CA ASN A 9 -1.03 5.45 -7.71
C ASN A 9 0.40 4.86 -7.79
N PHE A 10 1.22 5.12 -6.77
CA PHE A 10 2.30 4.20 -6.35
C PHE A 10 1.79 3.05 -5.45
N ARG A 11 0.47 2.81 -5.39
CA ARG A 11 -0.20 1.94 -4.40
C ARG A 11 -0.05 0.43 -4.61
N ARG A 12 0.70 -0.06 -5.61
CA ARG A 12 0.94 -1.50 -5.83
C ARG A 12 2.31 -1.77 -6.42
N LEU A 13 3.33 -1.79 -5.58
CA LEU A 13 4.64 -2.38 -5.88
C LEU A 13 4.84 -3.63 -5.02
N SER A 14 4.21 -4.73 -5.46
CA SER A 14 4.68 -6.10 -5.23
C SER A 14 3.82 -7.05 -6.06
N LEU A 15 4.42 -7.62 -7.11
CA LEU A 15 4.03 -8.82 -7.88
C LEU A 15 4.11 -8.58 -9.39
N LEU A 16 5.30 -8.28 -9.90
CA LEU A 16 5.71 -8.69 -11.25
C LEU A 16 7.22 -8.97 -11.20
N ARG A 17 7.58 -10.20 -10.84
CA ARG A 17 8.94 -10.72 -10.97
C ARG A 17 8.98 -11.49 -12.29
N ASN A 18 9.42 -10.84 -13.36
CA ASN A 18 9.80 -11.51 -14.60
C ASN A 18 11.13 -12.24 -14.37
N PRO A 19 11.24 -13.56 -14.66
CA PRO A 19 12.51 -14.23 -14.71
C PRO A 19 12.91 -14.40 -16.18
N SER A 20 13.69 -13.45 -16.69
CA SER A 20 14.55 -13.69 -17.85
C SER A 20 15.91 -13.14 -17.50
N LEU A 21 16.82 -14.03 -17.09
CA LEU A 21 18.28 -13.90 -17.21
C LEU A 21 18.92 -15.15 -16.59
N THR A 22 19.13 -16.15 -17.44
CA THR A 22 20.07 -17.24 -17.24
C THR A 22 21.51 -16.72 -17.34
N LYS A 23 22.35 -16.97 -16.34
CA LYS A 23 23.67 -17.63 -16.51
C LYS A 23 24.47 -17.74 -15.19
N ARG A 24 24.98 -18.96 -14.99
CA ARG A 24 26.26 -19.36 -14.36
C ARG A 24 26.65 -18.77 -13.01
N PHE A 25 26.74 -19.63 -12.00
CA PHE A 25 28.01 -19.98 -11.33
C PHE A 25 27.85 -21.31 -10.56
N GLN A 26 28.90 -22.13 -10.58
CA GLN A 26 29.04 -23.45 -9.97
C GLN A 26 29.49 -23.38 -8.49
N SER A 27 29.27 -24.50 -7.78
CA SER A 27 29.92 -24.97 -6.54
C SER A 27 29.56 -24.20 -5.26
N SER A 28 29.29 -24.80 -4.10
CA SER A 28 29.82 -26.02 -3.46
C SER A 28 28.97 -26.35 -2.21
N ALA A 29 28.94 -27.64 -1.77
CA ALA A 29 28.73 -28.22 -0.41
C ALA A 29 27.74 -27.53 0.59
N SER A 30 26.92 -28.17 1.42
CA SER A 30 26.67 -29.55 1.87
C SER A 30 25.60 -29.42 2.97
N GLY A 31 24.60 -30.31 3.06
CA GLY A 31 23.69 -30.34 4.21
C GLY A 31 22.36 -31.03 3.92
N ALA A 32 22.12 -32.14 4.60
CA ALA A 32 21.04 -33.10 4.37
C ALA A 32 19.62 -32.59 4.70
N ALA A 33 18.63 -32.99 3.89
CA ALA A 33 17.43 -33.75 4.29
C ALA A 33 16.29 -33.61 3.24
N ASN A 34 15.59 -34.73 3.03
CA ASN A 34 14.36 -34.94 2.23
C ASN A 34 14.50 -35.00 0.71
N THR A 35 14.62 -36.22 0.19
CA THR A 35 14.25 -36.57 -1.19
C THR A 35 12.75 -36.34 -1.41
N PRO A 36 12.32 -35.44 -2.29
CA PRO A 36 10.94 -35.44 -2.78
C PRO A 36 10.77 -36.64 -3.73
N ASN A 37 9.59 -37.26 -3.72
CA ASN A 37 9.26 -38.31 -4.67
C ASN A 37 9.44 -37.77 -6.10
N ASN A 38 10.34 -38.37 -6.89
CA ASN A 38 10.55 -38.02 -8.30
C ASN A 38 9.24 -38.02 -9.12
N ASN A 39 8.22 -38.74 -8.68
CA ASN A 39 6.91 -38.78 -9.32
C ASN A 39 6.14 -37.45 -9.22
N ASP A 40 6.31 -36.67 -8.15
CA ASP A 40 5.60 -35.41 -7.96
C ASP A 40 6.19 -34.30 -8.84
N GLU A 41 7.51 -34.29 -9.01
CA GLU A 41 8.19 -33.35 -9.91
C GLU A 41 7.91 -33.68 -11.39
N VAL A 42 7.87 -34.97 -11.75
CA VAL A 42 7.50 -35.42 -13.10
C VAL A 42 6.03 -35.10 -13.40
N MET A 43 5.13 -35.27 -12.42
CA MET A 43 3.72 -34.91 -12.56
C MET A 43 3.55 -33.40 -12.74
N LEU A 44 4.25 -32.57 -11.95
CA LEU A 44 4.21 -31.11 -12.08
C LEU A 44 4.78 -30.62 -13.41
N LEU A 45 5.82 -31.29 -13.93
CA LEU A 45 6.37 -31.01 -15.26
C LEU A 45 5.40 -31.39 -16.37
N GLN A 46 4.77 -32.56 -16.30
CA GLN A 46 3.72 -32.95 -17.24
C GLN A 46 2.55 -31.96 -17.21
N GLN A 47 2.08 -31.59 -16.01
CA GLN A 47 0.99 -30.64 -15.85
C GLN A 47 1.36 -29.27 -16.44
N LYS A 48 2.60 -28.82 -16.25
CA LYS A 48 3.10 -27.56 -16.82
C LYS A 48 3.20 -27.61 -18.34
N LEU A 49 3.71 -28.71 -18.91
CA LEU A 49 3.77 -28.91 -20.35
C LEU A 49 2.36 -28.88 -20.96
N LEU A 50 1.41 -29.55 -20.32
CA LEU A 50 0.01 -29.58 -20.74
C LEU A 50 -0.61 -28.17 -20.68
N TYR A 51 -0.32 -27.39 -19.64
CA TYR A 51 -0.79 -26.00 -19.56
C TYR A 51 -0.16 -25.08 -20.62
N ASP A 52 1.11 -25.30 -20.96
CA ASP A 52 1.79 -24.52 -22.00
C ASP A 52 1.28 -24.90 -23.39
N GLU A 53 0.95 -26.18 -23.61
CA GLU A 53 0.29 -26.68 -24.82
C GLU A 53 -1.11 -26.09 -24.98
N ILE A 54 -1.97 -26.18 -23.95
CA ILE A 54 -3.29 -25.54 -23.92
C ILE A 54 -3.18 -24.03 -24.18
N ARG A 55 -2.19 -23.35 -23.60
CA ARG A 55 -1.97 -21.92 -23.86
C ARG A 55 -1.58 -21.64 -25.30
N SER A 56 -0.78 -22.50 -25.90
CA SER A 56 -0.38 -22.35 -27.30
C SER A 56 -1.58 -22.53 -28.24
N GLU A 57 -2.45 -23.50 -27.95
CA GLU A 57 -3.68 -23.74 -28.70
C GLU A 57 -4.72 -22.64 -28.51
N LEU A 58 -4.93 -22.15 -27.28
CA LEU A 58 -5.82 -21.01 -27.04
C LEU A 58 -5.32 -19.74 -27.73
N LYS A 59 -4.00 -19.58 -27.82
CA LYS A 59 -3.40 -18.43 -28.50
C LYS A 59 -3.51 -18.56 -30.02
N SER A 60 -3.37 -19.76 -30.59
CA SER A 60 -3.65 -19.98 -32.01
C SER A 60 -5.13 -19.77 -32.32
N LEU A 61 -6.05 -20.30 -31.50
CA LEU A 61 -7.50 -20.09 -31.63
C LEU A 61 -7.90 -18.62 -31.56
N SER A 62 -7.25 -17.82 -30.70
CA SER A 62 -7.50 -16.37 -30.63
C SER A 62 -7.09 -15.59 -31.88
N GLN A 63 -6.27 -16.19 -32.75
CA GLN A 63 -5.77 -15.58 -33.98
C GLN A 63 -6.55 -16.02 -35.22
N VAL A 64 -7.42 -17.02 -35.10
CA VAL A 64 -8.28 -17.48 -36.21
C VAL A 64 -9.49 -16.55 -36.33
N PRO A 65 -9.79 -16.01 -37.53
CA PRO A 65 -10.97 -15.18 -37.74
C PRO A 65 -12.27 -15.97 -37.52
N GLU A 66 -13.28 -15.33 -36.93
CA GLU A 66 -14.56 -15.95 -36.51
C GLU A 66 -15.29 -16.67 -37.66
N ASP A 67 -15.06 -16.25 -38.91
CA ASP A 67 -15.70 -16.79 -40.12
C ASP A 67 -15.23 -18.21 -40.48
N GLU A 68 -14.01 -18.62 -40.07
CA GLU A 68 -13.47 -19.96 -40.32
C GLU A 68 -13.82 -20.96 -39.20
N ILE A 69 -14.08 -20.47 -37.98
CA ILE A 69 -14.33 -21.29 -36.79
C ILE A 69 -15.72 -21.91 -36.83
N LEU A 70 -16.74 -21.13 -37.18
CA LEU A 70 -18.15 -21.53 -37.11
C LEU A 70 -18.54 -22.74 -37.97
N PRO A 71 -18.06 -22.93 -39.22
CA PRO A 71 -18.46 -24.07 -40.03
C PRO A 71 -17.81 -25.39 -39.59
N GLU A 72 -16.57 -25.36 -39.09
CA GLU A 72 -15.87 -26.56 -38.61
C GLU A 72 -16.42 -27.03 -37.25
N LEU A 73 -16.71 -26.08 -36.34
CA LEU A 73 -17.33 -26.36 -35.04
C LEU A 73 -18.76 -26.90 -35.18
N LYS A 74 -19.56 -26.37 -36.12
CA LYS A 74 -20.90 -26.91 -36.42
C LYS A 74 -20.82 -28.34 -36.98
N LYS A 75 -19.82 -28.62 -37.81
CA LYS A 75 -19.63 -29.94 -38.40
C LYS A 75 -19.21 -30.98 -37.36
N SER A 76 -18.39 -30.60 -36.37
CA SER A 76 -18.06 -31.45 -35.22
C SER A 76 -19.23 -31.61 -34.23
N LEU A 77 -20.02 -30.57 -33.98
CA LEU A 77 -21.23 -30.62 -33.14
C LEU A 77 -22.34 -31.51 -33.71
N GLU A 78 -22.43 -31.64 -35.04
CA GLU A 78 -23.41 -32.53 -35.69
C GLU A 78 -22.97 -33.99 -35.77
N GLN A 79 -21.67 -34.27 -35.66
CA GLN A 79 -21.11 -35.63 -35.81
C GLN A 79 -21.11 -36.44 -34.52
N ASP A 80 -20.96 -35.80 -33.35
CA ASP A 80 -21.02 -36.48 -32.05
C ASP A 80 -22.42 -36.36 -31.43
N LYS A 81 -23.27 -37.37 -31.67
CA LYS A 81 -24.50 -37.53 -30.87
C LYS A 81 -24.08 -37.99 -29.46
N LEU A 82 -24.10 -37.05 -28.50
CA LEU A 82 -23.84 -37.32 -27.10
C LEU A 82 -24.70 -38.48 -26.58
N SER A 83 -24.08 -39.34 -25.77
CA SER A 83 -24.78 -40.39 -25.03
C SER A 83 -25.76 -39.77 -24.03
N ASP A 84 -26.85 -40.46 -23.68
CA ASP A 84 -27.90 -39.94 -22.78
C ASP A 84 -27.34 -39.44 -21.43
N LYS A 85 -26.24 -40.05 -20.94
CA LYS A 85 -25.54 -39.61 -19.73
C LYS A 85 -24.76 -38.32 -19.92
N GLU A 86 -24.17 -38.13 -21.09
CA GLU A 86 -23.41 -36.92 -21.42
C GLU A 86 -24.38 -35.75 -21.63
N GLN A 87 -25.56 -36.00 -22.20
CA GLN A 87 -26.63 -35.01 -22.31
C GLN A 87 -27.16 -34.59 -20.93
N GLN A 88 -27.32 -35.53 -19.99
CA GLN A 88 -27.68 -35.19 -18.61
C GLN A 88 -26.58 -34.37 -17.91
N LEU A 89 -25.32 -34.74 -18.09
CA LEU A 89 -24.18 -34.02 -17.53
C LEU A 89 -24.07 -32.60 -18.11
N GLU A 90 -24.31 -32.44 -19.41
CA GLU A 90 -24.32 -31.16 -20.10
C GLU A 90 -25.48 -30.27 -19.64
N ALA A 91 -26.66 -30.85 -19.39
CA ALA A 91 -27.78 -30.14 -18.78
C ALA A 91 -27.44 -29.65 -17.36
N GLU A 92 -26.83 -30.50 -16.53
CA GLU A 92 -26.40 -30.11 -15.18
C GLU A 92 -25.30 -29.04 -15.20
N LEU A 93 -24.33 -29.16 -16.12
CA LEU A 93 -23.25 -28.19 -16.29
C LEU A 93 -23.75 -26.85 -16.80
N SER A 94 -24.66 -26.84 -17.77
CA SER A 94 -25.25 -25.62 -18.30
C SER A 94 -26.11 -24.90 -17.25
N ASP A 95 -26.88 -25.64 -16.45
CA ASP A 95 -27.60 -25.07 -15.29
C ASP A 95 -26.65 -24.52 -14.23
N PHE A 96 -25.53 -25.21 -13.96
CA PHE A 96 -24.49 -24.72 -13.05
C PHE A 96 -23.88 -23.41 -13.55
N PHE A 97 -23.48 -23.32 -14.82
CA PHE A 97 -22.90 -22.10 -15.38
C PHE A 97 -23.90 -20.96 -15.45
N ARG A 98 -25.18 -21.25 -15.73
CA ARG A 98 -26.26 -20.26 -15.69
C ARG A 98 -26.46 -19.69 -14.30
N ASN A 99 -26.49 -20.55 -13.28
CA ASN A 99 -26.60 -20.13 -11.88
C ASN A 99 -25.36 -19.34 -11.42
N TYR A 100 -24.16 -19.78 -11.80
CA TYR A 100 -22.92 -19.07 -11.51
C TYR A 100 -22.89 -17.68 -12.16
N ALA A 101 -23.34 -17.56 -13.40
CA ALA A 101 -23.39 -16.29 -14.12
C ALA A 101 -24.40 -15.31 -13.50
N LEU A 102 -25.57 -15.79 -13.07
CA LEU A 102 -26.58 -14.99 -12.38
C LEU A 102 -26.08 -14.49 -11.02
N LEU A 103 -25.45 -15.36 -10.23
CA LEU A 103 -24.89 -15.01 -8.92
C LEU A 103 -23.78 -13.95 -9.02
N ASN A 104 -22.98 -14.03 -10.08
CA ASN A 104 -21.87 -13.11 -10.30
C ASN A 104 -22.24 -11.89 -11.15
N LYS A 105 -23.51 -11.73 -11.54
CA LYS A 105 -24.02 -10.64 -12.39
C LYS A 105 -23.20 -10.45 -13.68
N LEU A 106 -22.74 -11.55 -14.27
CA LEU A 106 -21.94 -11.50 -15.51
C LEU A 106 -22.81 -11.15 -16.73
N PHE A 107 -24.12 -11.39 -16.65
CA PHE A 107 -25.11 -10.98 -17.64
C PHE A 107 -26.32 -10.34 -16.93
N ASP A 108 -26.83 -9.25 -17.50
CA ASP A 108 -28.06 -8.60 -17.04
C ASP A 108 -29.25 -9.33 -17.70
N SER A 109 -30.24 -9.79 -16.93
CA SER A 109 -31.36 -10.61 -17.41
C SER A 109 -32.30 -9.90 -18.41
N LYS A 110 -31.97 -8.67 -18.81
CA LYS A 110 -32.76 -7.80 -19.70
C LYS A 110 -32.47 -8.01 -21.18
N THR A 111 -31.41 -8.73 -21.57
CA THR A 111 -31.08 -8.93 -22.98
C THR A 111 -31.77 -10.13 -23.64
N LEU A 112 -32.59 -10.90 -22.90
CA LEU A 112 -33.31 -12.05 -23.45
C LEU A 112 -34.83 -11.86 -23.60
N ASP A 113 -35.45 -10.94 -22.87
CA ASP A 113 -36.86 -10.61 -23.05
C ASP A 113 -37.05 -9.09 -23.00
N GLY A 114 -37.51 -8.53 -24.12
CA GLY A 114 -37.84 -7.12 -24.21
C GLY A 114 -39.00 -6.77 -23.28
N GLN A 115 -38.70 -6.08 -22.19
CA GLN A 115 -39.52 -5.03 -21.58
C GLN A 115 -38.76 -4.39 -20.41
N SER A 116 -38.34 -3.15 -20.63
CA SER A 116 -37.74 -2.28 -19.63
C SER A 116 -38.77 -1.88 -18.58
N SER A 117 -38.77 -2.59 -17.45
CA SER A 117 -39.34 -2.09 -16.20
C SER A 117 -38.21 -1.68 -15.25
N THR A 118 -38.23 -0.41 -14.89
CA THR A 118 -37.32 0.25 -13.97
C THR A 118 -37.74 -0.12 -12.55
N THR A 119 -37.16 -1.17 -11.99
CA THR A 119 -37.27 -1.45 -10.56
C THR A 119 -35.98 -0.98 -9.88
N THR A 120 -36.15 -0.01 -9.00
CA THR A 120 -35.16 0.48 -8.06
C THR A 120 -34.66 -0.70 -7.21
N ALA A 121 -33.43 -1.14 -7.48
CA ALA A 121 -32.78 -2.21 -6.73
C ALA A 121 -32.57 -1.76 -5.27
N ALA A 122 -33.46 -2.19 -4.38
CA ALA A 122 -33.25 -2.12 -2.95
C ALA A 122 -32.03 -2.98 -2.62
N THR A 123 -31.01 -2.37 -2.00
CA THR A 123 -29.79 -3.04 -1.56
C THR A 123 -30.12 -4.01 -0.42
N THR A 124 -30.45 -5.26 -0.75
CA THR A 124 -30.60 -6.33 0.25
C THR A 124 -29.27 -6.47 0.98
N PRO A 125 -29.22 -6.47 2.33
CA PRO A 125 -27.97 -6.65 3.05
C PRO A 125 -27.38 -8.01 2.68
N THR A 126 -26.25 -8.00 1.99
CA THR A 126 -25.52 -9.22 1.63
C THR A 126 -25.17 -9.96 2.91
N LYS A 127 -25.67 -11.19 3.08
CA LYS A 127 -25.32 -12.03 4.23
C LYS A 127 -23.80 -12.17 4.31
N PRO A 128 -23.15 -11.92 5.48
CA PRO A 128 -21.72 -12.16 5.62
C PRO A 128 -21.45 -13.66 5.49
N TYR A 129 -20.34 -14.01 4.83
CA TYR A 129 -19.96 -15.39 4.50
C TYR A 129 -21.01 -16.14 3.63
N PRO A 130 -21.30 -15.65 2.41
CA PRO A 130 -22.34 -16.23 1.54
C PRO A 130 -22.05 -17.68 1.12
N ASN A 131 -20.78 -18.06 1.06
CA ASN A 131 -20.33 -19.39 0.63
C ASN A 131 -20.14 -20.35 1.81
N LEU A 132 -20.65 -20.02 2.99
CA LEU A 132 -20.59 -20.91 4.15
C LEU A 132 -21.63 -22.01 3.99
N ILE A 133 -21.15 -23.25 3.96
CA ILE A 133 -22.00 -24.45 3.97
C ILE A 133 -22.19 -24.85 5.44
N PRO A 134 -23.39 -24.67 6.01
CA PRO A 134 -23.61 -25.03 7.40
C PRO A 134 -23.62 -26.55 7.56
N SER A 135 -23.12 -27.05 8.69
CA SER A 135 -23.28 -28.46 9.02
C SER A 135 -24.75 -28.76 9.28
N ALA A 136 -25.18 -29.98 8.96
CA ALA A 136 -26.51 -30.43 9.34
C ALA A 136 -26.66 -30.42 10.88
N ASN A 137 -27.88 -30.25 11.37
CA ASN A 137 -28.15 -30.07 12.81
C ASN A 137 -27.83 -31.33 13.66
N ASP A 138 -27.87 -32.52 13.05
CA ASP A 138 -27.46 -33.79 13.68
C ASP A 138 -25.94 -33.99 13.70
N LYS A 139 -25.20 -33.21 12.89
CA LYS A 139 -23.74 -33.28 12.79
C LYS A 139 -23.08 -32.23 13.68
N PRO A 140 -21.84 -32.49 14.13
CA PRO A 140 -21.05 -31.46 14.78
C PRO A 140 -20.74 -30.32 13.78
N TYR A 141 -20.39 -29.16 14.33
CA TYR A 141 -19.96 -28.02 13.54
C TYR A 141 -18.83 -28.37 12.57
N SER A 142 -18.94 -27.83 11.36
CA SER A 142 -17.82 -27.81 10.42
C SER A 142 -16.65 -26.96 10.94
N SER A 143 -15.47 -27.16 10.36
CA SER A 143 -14.28 -26.34 10.70
C SER A 143 -14.52 -24.85 10.45
N GLN A 144 -15.27 -24.51 9.40
CA GLN A 144 -15.62 -23.13 9.04
C GLN A 144 -16.57 -22.52 10.07
N GLU A 145 -17.61 -23.23 10.47
CA GLU A 145 -18.54 -22.76 11.50
C GLU A 145 -17.88 -22.66 12.87
N LEU A 146 -17.02 -23.61 13.23
CA LEU A 146 -16.26 -23.56 14.47
C LEU A 146 -15.35 -22.33 14.48
N PHE A 147 -14.68 -22.03 13.37
CA PHE A 147 -13.89 -20.80 13.22
C PHE A 147 -14.74 -19.54 13.38
N LEU A 148 -15.90 -19.45 12.72
CA LEU A 148 -16.79 -18.30 12.88
C LEU A 148 -17.33 -18.17 14.30
N ARG A 149 -17.63 -19.30 14.96
CA ARG A 149 -18.03 -19.33 16.36
C ARG A 149 -16.90 -18.84 17.25
N GLN A 150 -15.66 -19.22 16.97
CA GLN A 150 -14.47 -18.73 17.67
C GLN A 150 -14.28 -17.22 17.46
N LEU A 151 -14.47 -16.71 16.24
CA LEU A 151 -14.42 -15.27 15.97
C LEU A 151 -15.52 -14.51 16.70
N ASN A 152 -16.74 -15.05 16.73
CA ASN A 152 -17.86 -14.45 17.45
C ASN A 152 -17.61 -14.44 18.97
N HIS A 153 -17.08 -15.54 19.51
CA HIS A 153 -16.62 -15.61 20.90
C HIS A 153 -15.51 -14.58 21.19
N SER A 154 -14.53 -14.47 20.30
CA SER A 154 -13.42 -13.51 20.38
C SER A 154 -13.92 -12.06 20.39
N MET A 155 -14.90 -11.73 19.54
CA MET A 155 -15.49 -10.40 19.47
C MET A 155 -16.35 -10.05 20.69
N ARG A 156 -17.14 -11.01 21.21
CA ARG A 156 -18.12 -10.73 22.26
C ARG A 156 -17.56 -10.86 23.68
N THR A 157 -16.93 -11.99 23.99
CA THR A 157 -16.68 -12.40 25.38
C THR A 157 -15.21 -12.57 25.73
N ALA A 158 -14.31 -12.74 24.75
CA ALA A 158 -12.91 -13.04 25.05
C ALA A 158 -12.17 -11.92 25.82
N LYS A 159 -12.59 -10.65 25.67
CA LYS A 159 -11.96 -9.50 26.34
C LYS A 159 -12.74 -9.00 27.56
N LEU A 160 -13.62 -9.82 28.14
CA LEU A 160 -14.54 -9.40 29.21
C LEU A 160 -13.90 -9.36 30.61
N GLY A 161 -12.98 -10.28 30.91
CA GLY A 161 -12.51 -10.48 32.29
C GLY A 161 -11.84 -9.27 32.94
N ALA A 162 -11.03 -8.52 32.18
CA ALA A 162 -10.37 -7.31 32.67
C ALA A 162 -10.02 -6.36 31.53
N THR A 163 -9.94 -5.06 31.83
CA THR A 163 -9.45 -4.03 30.90
C THR A 163 -8.04 -3.60 31.29
N ILE A 164 -7.07 -3.85 30.41
CA ILE A 164 -5.69 -3.40 30.59
C ILE A 164 -5.54 -1.94 30.15
N SER A 165 -5.33 -1.06 31.14
CA SER A 165 -5.06 0.36 30.92
C SER A 165 -3.56 0.65 30.97
N LYS A 166 -3.12 1.78 30.39
CA LYS A 166 -1.73 2.28 30.42
C LYS A 166 -0.67 1.30 29.88
N VAL A 167 -1.03 0.48 28.89
CA VAL A 167 -0.10 -0.42 28.19
C VAL A 167 0.14 0.06 26.75
N TYR A 168 1.40 -0.01 26.32
CA TYR A 168 1.82 0.33 24.97
C TYR A 168 1.51 -0.79 23.99
N TYR A 169 0.94 -0.44 22.83
CA TYR A 169 0.78 -1.34 21.71
C TYR A 169 1.38 -0.71 20.46
N PRO A 170 2.25 -1.42 19.72
CA PRO A 170 2.89 -0.89 18.52
C PRO A 170 1.89 -0.30 17.53
N HIS A 171 0.88 -1.06 17.09
CA HIS A 171 -0.08 -0.58 16.08
C HIS A 171 -0.85 0.71 16.46
N LYS A 172 -0.94 1.08 17.75
CA LYS A 172 -1.65 2.30 18.16
C LYS A 172 -0.94 3.57 17.74
N ASP A 173 0.39 3.57 17.60
CA ASP A 173 1.15 4.76 17.18
C ASP A 173 0.81 5.18 15.74
N ILE A 174 0.64 4.20 14.85
CA ILE A 174 0.32 4.39 13.43
C ILE A 174 -1.14 4.80 13.27
N PHE A 175 -2.09 4.08 13.88
CA PHE A 175 -3.52 4.32 13.66
C PHE A 175 -4.08 5.48 14.51
N TYR A 176 -3.59 5.64 15.74
CA TYR A 176 -4.08 6.63 16.71
C TYR A 176 -2.94 7.51 17.28
N PRO A 177 -2.13 8.17 16.43
CA PRO A 177 -1.07 9.06 16.89
C PRO A 177 -1.65 10.25 17.67
N PRO A 178 -0.94 10.84 18.63
CA PRO A 178 -1.39 12.05 19.34
C PRO A 178 -1.34 13.29 18.42
N LEU A 179 -2.10 14.34 18.79
CA LEU A 179 -1.99 15.65 18.15
C LEU A 179 -0.71 16.37 18.61
N PRO A 180 -0.12 17.25 17.79
CA PRO A 180 1.09 18.00 18.14
C PRO A 180 0.99 18.76 19.48
N GLU A 181 -0.19 19.24 19.84
CA GLU A 181 -0.41 19.99 21.09
C GLU A 181 -0.35 19.10 22.33
N ASN A 182 -0.77 17.84 22.21
CA ASN A 182 -0.89 16.88 23.30
C ASN A 182 0.41 16.09 23.54
N ILE A 183 1.46 16.34 22.78
CA ILE A 183 2.75 15.67 22.93
C ILE A 183 3.49 16.28 24.09
N THR A 184 3.99 15.40 24.96
CA THR A 184 4.81 15.75 26.11
C THR A 184 6.21 15.15 26.00
N VAL A 185 7.14 15.65 26.80
CA VAL A 185 8.51 15.13 26.86
C VAL A 185 8.52 13.65 27.28
N GLU A 186 7.65 13.26 28.19
CA GLU A 186 7.53 11.87 28.66
C GLU A 186 7.09 10.93 27.53
N SER A 187 6.20 11.40 26.64
CA SER A 187 5.77 10.63 25.49
C SER A 187 6.93 10.37 24.51
N LEU A 188 7.75 11.39 24.22
CA LEU A 188 8.95 11.28 23.39
C LEU A 188 10.01 10.37 24.04
N MET A 189 10.21 10.51 25.35
CA MET A 189 11.11 9.66 26.11
C MET A 189 10.67 8.19 26.03
N SER A 190 9.38 7.92 26.26
CA SER A 190 8.80 6.57 26.19
C SER A 190 8.88 5.94 24.79
N ALA A 191 8.83 6.76 23.74
CA ALA A 191 8.99 6.32 22.36
C ALA A 191 10.45 6.03 22.00
N GLY A 192 11.41 6.47 22.82
CA GLY A 192 12.85 6.27 22.61
C GLY A 192 13.50 7.34 21.73
N VAL A 193 12.88 8.51 21.55
CA VAL A 193 13.36 9.58 20.66
C VAL A 193 14.65 10.24 21.17
N HIS A 194 14.88 10.21 22.49
CA HIS A 194 16.04 10.80 23.16
C HIS A 194 17.36 10.04 22.93
N LEU A 195 17.28 8.79 22.47
CA LEU A 195 18.47 7.95 22.26
C LEU A 195 19.10 8.34 20.92
N GLY A 196 20.22 9.04 20.96
CA GLY A 196 21.00 9.30 19.76
C GLY A 196 21.92 8.15 19.40
N GLN A 197 22.94 8.45 18.61
CA GLN A 197 23.99 7.53 18.18
C GLN A 197 25.14 7.48 19.20
N SER A 198 26.01 6.48 19.04
CA SER A 198 27.23 6.31 19.84
C SER A 198 28.12 7.57 19.85
N THR A 199 28.76 7.84 20.99
CA THR A 199 29.68 8.98 21.16
C THR A 199 30.85 8.99 20.17
N SER A 200 31.27 7.82 19.68
CA SER A 200 32.32 7.67 18.67
C SER A 200 31.87 8.06 17.25
N LEU A 201 30.58 7.97 16.95
CA LEU A 201 29.99 8.25 15.63
C LEU A 201 29.32 9.62 15.58
N TRP A 202 29.78 10.52 16.45
CA TRP A 202 29.19 11.83 16.60
C TRP A 202 29.62 12.83 15.52
N ARG A 203 28.66 13.64 15.06
CA ARG A 203 28.92 14.78 14.18
C ARG A 203 28.83 16.08 14.98
N SER A 204 29.91 16.83 15.07
CA SER A 204 29.96 18.08 15.86
C SER A 204 28.94 19.16 15.44
N SER A 205 28.43 19.12 14.20
CA SER A 205 27.35 20.01 13.73
C SER A 205 26.06 19.89 14.56
N THR A 206 25.78 18.72 15.15
CA THR A 206 24.57 18.47 15.96
C THR A 206 24.73 18.81 17.44
N GLN A 207 25.86 19.40 17.86
CA GLN A 207 26.18 19.68 19.27
C GLN A 207 25.05 20.41 20.03
N SER A 208 24.37 21.35 19.37
CA SER A 208 23.30 22.14 20.00
C SER A 208 22.08 21.31 20.40
N TYR A 209 21.85 20.18 19.74
CA TYR A 209 20.71 19.31 19.99
C TYR A 209 20.98 18.24 21.05
N ILE A 210 22.24 18.05 21.44
CA ILE A 210 22.65 17.04 22.41
C ILE A 210 22.53 17.61 23.82
N TYR A 211 21.81 16.92 24.67
CA TYR A 211 21.67 17.24 26.09
C TYR A 211 22.89 16.80 26.90
N GLY A 212 23.46 15.64 26.57
CA GLY A 212 24.63 15.08 27.21
C GLY A 212 24.96 13.69 26.66
N GLU A 213 25.85 12.97 27.33
CA GLU A 213 26.15 11.57 27.01
C GLU A 213 25.86 10.67 28.21
N TYR A 214 25.35 9.47 27.95
CA TYR A 214 25.08 8.47 28.97
C TYR A 214 25.15 7.09 28.36
N LYS A 215 25.77 6.13 29.06
CA LYS A 215 25.98 4.75 28.58
C LYS A 215 26.67 4.68 27.21
N GLY A 216 27.58 5.61 26.91
CA GLY A 216 28.33 5.63 25.64
C GLY A 216 27.50 6.04 24.41
N ILE A 217 26.34 6.67 24.64
CA ILE A 217 25.42 7.18 23.62
C ILE A 217 25.12 8.65 23.93
N HIS A 218 24.95 9.48 22.90
CA HIS A 218 24.47 10.84 23.08
C HIS A 218 22.97 10.88 23.34
N ILE A 219 22.56 11.64 24.35
CA ILE A 219 21.16 11.92 24.64
C ILE A 219 20.76 13.21 23.96
N ILE A 220 19.69 13.17 23.16
CA ILE A 220 19.11 14.32 22.48
C ILE A 220 18.21 15.10 23.44
N ASP A 221 18.28 16.43 23.42
CA ASP A 221 17.42 17.31 24.20
C ASP A 221 15.97 17.28 23.69
N LEU A 222 15.11 16.62 24.48
CA LEU A 222 13.71 16.42 24.14
C LEU A 222 12.87 17.70 24.12
N ASN A 223 13.26 18.76 24.84
CA ASN A 223 12.54 20.03 24.78
C ASN A 223 12.75 20.69 23.42
N GLN A 224 14.00 20.66 22.92
CA GLN A 224 14.32 21.10 21.58
C GLN A 224 13.57 20.25 20.55
N THR A 225 13.67 18.91 20.64
CA THR A 225 12.92 17.98 19.78
C THR A 225 11.44 18.33 19.72
N LEU A 226 10.80 18.58 20.86
CA LEU A 226 9.37 18.91 20.93
C LEU A 226 9.06 20.22 20.19
N SER A 227 9.90 21.24 20.33
CA SER A 227 9.73 22.52 19.64
C SER A 227 9.90 22.40 18.12
N TYR A 228 10.89 21.63 17.66
CA TYR A 228 11.13 21.35 16.24
C TYR A 228 10.02 20.50 15.63
N LEU A 229 9.55 19.50 16.36
CA LEU A 229 8.43 18.65 15.96
C LEU A 229 7.15 19.47 15.77
N LYS A 230 6.83 20.38 16.72
CA LYS A 230 5.66 21.28 16.59
C LYS A 230 5.77 22.20 15.38
N ARG A 231 6.98 22.74 15.11
CA ARG A 231 7.25 23.56 13.93
C ARG A 231 7.03 22.76 12.64
N ALA A 232 7.62 21.57 12.55
CA ALA A 232 7.48 20.70 11.39
C ALA A 232 6.02 20.28 11.16
N ALA A 233 5.29 19.91 12.23
CA ALA A 233 3.88 19.56 12.16
C ALA A 233 3.02 20.72 11.60
N LYS A 234 3.30 21.96 12.01
CA LYS A 234 2.60 23.14 11.50
C LYS A 234 2.86 23.40 10.02
N VAL A 235 4.09 23.15 9.54
CA VAL A 235 4.42 23.24 8.11
C VAL A 235 3.70 22.16 7.31
N VAL A 236 3.69 20.92 7.80
CA VAL A 236 2.95 19.80 7.16
C VAL A 236 1.46 20.12 7.06
N GLU A 237 0.87 20.65 8.13
CA GLU A 237 -0.52 21.10 8.17
C GLU A 237 -0.80 22.22 7.15
N GLY A 238 0.06 23.23 7.04
CA GLY A 238 -0.11 24.32 6.08
C GLY A 238 0.01 23.87 4.61
N VAL A 239 0.92 22.93 4.32
CA VAL A 239 1.07 22.37 2.97
C VAL A 239 -0.15 21.51 2.60
N SER A 240 -0.63 20.66 3.52
CA SER A 240 -1.83 19.86 3.24
C SER A 240 -3.09 20.71 3.10
N GLU A 241 -3.21 21.78 3.89
CA GLU A 241 -4.30 22.75 3.77
C GLU A 241 -4.25 23.49 2.43
N SER A 242 -3.06 23.77 1.91
CA SER A 242 -2.89 24.37 0.58
C SER A 242 -3.17 23.38 -0.56
N GLY A 243 -3.30 22.09 -0.27
CA GLY A 243 -3.42 21.04 -1.28
C GLY A 243 -2.09 20.69 -1.95
N GLY A 244 -0.97 20.93 -1.28
CA GLY A 244 0.35 20.60 -1.78
C GLY A 244 0.69 19.12 -1.66
N ILE A 245 1.64 18.68 -2.48
CA ILE A 245 2.11 17.29 -2.54
C ILE A 245 3.09 17.03 -1.40
N ILE A 246 2.68 16.23 -0.42
CA ILE A 246 3.56 15.73 0.65
C ILE A 246 4.10 14.36 0.23
N LEU A 247 5.42 14.21 0.30
CA LEU A 247 6.13 12.98 -0.02
C LEU A 247 6.90 12.47 1.21
N PHE A 248 6.51 11.31 1.74
CA PHE A 248 7.18 10.65 2.86
C PHE A 248 8.24 9.65 2.35
N LEU A 249 9.49 9.78 2.75
CA LEU A 249 10.59 8.93 2.33
C LEU A 249 11.18 8.18 3.54
N GLY A 250 11.22 6.85 3.46
CA GLY A 250 11.78 6.01 4.51
C GLY A 250 12.25 4.66 3.96
N THR A 251 13.56 4.47 3.84
CA THR A 251 14.13 3.26 3.18
C THR A 251 14.50 2.13 4.15
N ARG A 252 14.40 2.34 5.47
CA ARG A 252 14.74 1.30 6.45
C ARG A 252 13.66 0.20 6.49
N GLN A 253 14.08 -1.01 6.85
CA GLN A 253 13.17 -2.15 7.00
C GLN A 253 12.15 -1.88 8.11
N GLY A 254 10.89 -2.23 7.87
CA GLY A 254 9.79 -2.04 8.83
C GLY A 254 9.07 -0.69 8.77
N GLN A 255 9.65 0.34 8.14
CA GLN A 255 9.02 1.66 8.01
C GLN A 255 7.86 1.69 6.99
N LYS A 256 7.83 0.74 6.05
CA LYS A 256 6.86 0.70 4.94
C LYS A 256 5.41 0.89 5.37
N ARG A 257 4.96 0.14 6.38
CA ARG A 257 3.57 0.16 6.83
C ARG A 257 3.18 1.50 7.44
N GLY A 258 4.05 2.09 8.25
CA GLY A 258 3.81 3.41 8.82
C GLY A 258 3.76 4.49 7.74
N LEU A 259 4.70 4.44 6.78
CA LEU A 259 4.76 5.35 5.63
C LEU A 259 3.48 5.34 4.80
N GLU A 260 2.99 4.14 4.47
CA GLU A 260 1.79 3.95 3.67
C GLU A 260 0.55 4.56 4.36
N GLU A 261 0.38 4.31 5.67
CA GLU A 261 -0.73 4.88 6.44
C GLU A 261 -0.61 6.40 6.58
N ALA A 262 0.59 6.96 6.71
CA ALA A 262 0.79 8.41 6.74
C ALA A 262 0.45 9.09 5.40
N ALA A 263 0.87 8.51 4.28
CA ALA A 263 0.48 8.98 2.96
C ALA A 263 -1.04 8.89 2.77
N LYS A 264 -1.65 7.78 3.20
CA LYS A 264 -3.10 7.59 3.13
C LYS A 264 -3.88 8.65 3.92
N LYS A 265 -3.43 9.03 5.12
CA LYS A 265 -4.08 10.04 5.97
C LYS A 265 -4.09 11.45 5.37
N THR A 266 -3.11 11.78 4.53
CA THR A 266 -2.89 13.13 4.00
C THR A 266 -3.25 13.27 2.51
N HIS A 267 -3.72 12.19 1.88
CA HIS A 267 -3.74 12.05 0.42
C HIS A 267 -2.38 12.34 -0.25
N GLY A 268 -1.29 12.08 0.48
CA GLY A 268 0.08 12.24 0.02
C GLY A 268 0.66 10.97 -0.59
N TYR A 269 1.98 11.01 -0.75
CA TYR A 269 2.78 9.95 -1.38
C TYR A 269 3.83 9.41 -0.42
N TYR A 270 4.32 8.22 -0.68
CA TYR A 270 5.42 7.65 0.08
C TYR A 270 6.39 6.86 -0.80
N VAL A 271 7.62 6.75 -0.33
CA VAL A 271 8.67 5.93 -0.94
C VAL A 271 9.33 5.09 0.14
N SER A 272 9.13 3.77 0.07
CA SER A 272 9.77 2.81 0.98
C SER A 272 10.91 2.03 0.33
N THR A 273 10.85 1.85 -0.97
CA THR A 273 11.96 1.27 -1.74
C THR A 273 13.07 2.29 -1.87
N ARG A 274 14.26 1.83 -2.28
CA ARG A 274 15.39 2.71 -2.58
C ARG A 274 14.96 3.87 -3.49
N TRP A 275 15.35 5.09 -3.10
CA TRP A 275 15.21 6.28 -3.94
C TRP A 275 16.11 6.15 -5.18
N ILE A 276 15.51 6.24 -6.36
CA ILE A 276 16.25 6.28 -7.62
C ILE A 276 16.82 7.70 -7.77
N PRO A 277 18.14 7.90 -7.84
CA PRO A 277 18.71 9.22 -8.01
C PRO A 277 18.26 9.84 -9.34
N GLY A 278 17.85 11.09 -9.29
CA GLY A 278 17.35 11.85 -10.43
C GLY A 278 15.84 11.87 -10.55
N THR A 279 15.06 11.30 -9.63
CA THR A 279 13.59 11.38 -9.69
C THR A 279 13.08 12.83 -9.72
N LEU A 280 13.76 13.78 -9.06
CA LEU A 280 13.41 15.20 -9.13
C LEU A 280 14.21 15.97 -10.18
N THR A 281 15.50 15.69 -10.37
CA THR A 281 16.31 16.45 -11.34
C THR A 281 16.17 15.95 -12.78
N ASN A 282 15.88 14.66 -12.95
CA ASN A 282 15.70 13.94 -14.22
C ASN A 282 14.31 13.26 -14.28
N SER A 283 13.28 14.03 -13.95
CA SER A 283 11.92 13.51 -13.77
C SER A 283 11.25 13.03 -15.05
N THR A 284 11.63 13.57 -16.22
CA THR A 284 11.08 13.16 -17.52
C THR A 284 11.44 11.71 -17.84
N GLU A 285 12.66 11.31 -17.56
CA GLU A 285 13.15 9.94 -17.83
C GLU A 285 12.64 8.93 -16.81
N ILE A 286 12.66 9.29 -15.52
CA ILE A 286 12.32 8.34 -14.45
C ILE A 286 10.81 8.27 -14.22
N SER A 287 10.13 9.42 -14.28
CA SER A 287 8.73 9.56 -13.91
C SER A 287 7.79 9.91 -15.06
N GLY A 288 8.28 9.94 -16.31
CA GLY A 288 7.49 10.34 -17.47
C GLY A 288 6.39 9.35 -17.87
N ILE A 289 6.58 8.06 -17.60
CA ILE A 289 5.69 6.97 -18.05
C ILE A 289 4.50 6.77 -17.10
N TRP A 290 4.58 7.31 -15.87
CA TRP A 290 3.53 7.11 -14.87
C TRP A 290 2.30 7.98 -15.17
N GLU A 291 1.11 7.40 -14.95
CA GLU A 291 -0.16 8.09 -15.13
C GLU A 291 -0.27 9.31 -14.21
N LYS A 292 -0.87 10.39 -14.73
CA LYS A 292 -1.19 11.61 -13.99
C LYS A 292 -2.70 11.79 -13.96
N GLN A 293 -3.17 12.49 -12.96
CA GLN A 293 -4.58 12.69 -12.66
C GLN A 293 -4.83 14.15 -12.32
N GLU A 294 -5.90 14.69 -12.90
CA GLU A 294 -6.47 15.97 -12.48
C GLU A 294 -7.38 15.72 -11.28
N ILE A 295 -7.23 16.55 -10.26
CA ILE A 295 -7.92 16.40 -8.99
C ILE A 295 -8.67 17.71 -8.69
N ASP A 296 -9.92 17.57 -8.27
CA ASP A 296 -10.76 18.68 -7.84
C ASP A 296 -10.36 19.21 -6.46
N SER A 297 -10.97 20.31 -6.01
CA SER A 297 -10.73 20.86 -4.67
C SER A 297 -11.12 19.91 -3.52
N ASN A 298 -11.95 18.90 -3.80
CA ASN A 298 -12.41 17.86 -2.85
C ASN A 298 -11.64 16.53 -2.96
N ASP A 299 -10.52 16.49 -3.68
CA ASP A 299 -9.73 15.28 -3.95
C ASP A 299 -10.41 14.21 -4.83
N ASN A 300 -11.52 14.58 -5.48
CA ASN A 300 -12.17 13.70 -6.43
C ASN A 300 -11.47 13.75 -7.78
N PRO A 301 -11.19 12.60 -8.42
CA PRO A 301 -10.79 12.56 -9.81
C PRO A 301 -11.82 13.18 -10.74
N THR A 302 -11.41 14.11 -11.58
CA THR A 302 -12.29 14.70 -12.63
C THR A 302 -12.45 13.77 -13.85
N GLU A 303 -11.66 12.70 -13.93
CA GLU A 303 -11.62 11.68 -15.02
C GLU A 303 -11.43 12.24 -16.45
N ARG A 304 -11.06 13.50 -16.59
CA ARG A 304 -10.69 14.11 -17.88
C ARG A 304 -9.39 13.51 -18.42
N ALA A 305 -9.36 13.20 -19.71
CA ALA A 305 -8.12 12.83 -20.40
C ALA A 305 -7.13 14.01 -20.42
N LEU A 306 -5.93 13.78 -19.89
CA LEU A 306 -4.84 14.75 -19.91
C LEU A 306 -4.21 14.80 -21.30
N SER A 307 -3.85 16.01 -21.75
CA SER A 307 -3.11 16.16 -23.01
C SER A 307 -1.68 15.59 -22.86
N PRO A 308 -1.04 15.08 -23.92
CA PRO A 308 0.31 14.52 -23.82
C PRO A 308 1.34 15.52 -23.28
N ASN A 309 1.18 16.82 -23.60
CA ASN A 309 2.00 17.89 -23.05
C ASN A 309 1.76 18.15 -21.55
N GLU A 310 0.53 17.97 -21.07
CA GLU A 310 0.22 18.06 -19.63
C GLU A 310 0.80 16.87 -18.87
N THR A 311 0.70 15.68 -19.47
CA THR A 311 1.26 14.44 -18.93
C THR A 311 2.78 14.45 -18.90
N SER A 312 3.46 15.13 -19.82
CA SER A 312 4.94 15.19 -19.81
C SER A 312 5.51 16.09 -18.70
N LYS A 313 4.77 17.09 -18.23
CA LYS A 313 5.25 18.05 -17.22
C LYS A 313 5.61 17.40 -15.89
N GLN A 314 6.72 17.81 -15.30
CA GLN A 314 7.13 17.33 -13.97
C GLN A 314 6.11 17.73 -12.89
N VAL A 315 5.74 16.75 -12.06
CA VAL A 315 4.99 16.97 -10.81
C VAL A 315 6.01 16.93 -9.67
N LYS A 316 6.23 18.08 -9.01
CA LYS A 316 7.19 18.20 -7.91
C LYS A 316 6.47 18.08 -6.57
N PRO A 317 7.07 17.42 -5.56
CA PRO A 317 6.57 17.50 -4.21
C PRO A 317 6.74 18.93 -3.67
N ASP A 318 5.75 19.40 -2.92
CA ASP A 318 5.81 20.69 -2.22
C ASP A 318 6.47 20.54 -0.84
N LEU A 319 6.50 19.32 -0.29
CA LEU A 319 7.17 19.01 0.95
C LEU A 319 7.72 17.58 0.93
N LEU A 320 9.02 17.43 1.18
CA LEU A 320 9.67 16.13 1.33
C LEU A 320 9.95 15.85 2.81
N VAL A 321 9.41 14.76 3.34
CA VAL A 321 9.60 14.34 4.74
C VAL A 321 10.43 13.06 4.75
N VAL A 322 11.68 13.13 5.24
CA VAL A 322 12.63 12.00 5.22
C VAL A 322 12.81 11.44 6.64
N LEU A 323 12.66 10.13 6.80
CA LEU A 323 12.84 9.48 8.11
C LEU A 323 14.28 9.13 8.42
N ASN A 324 15.06 8.80 7.40
CA ASN A 324 16.45 8.35 7.52
C ASN A 324 17.32 9.16 6.53
N PRO A 325 17.69 10.40 6.90
CA PRO A 325 18.41 11.31 6.01
C PRO A 325 19.86 10.88 5.75
N THR A 326 20.50 10.19 6.70
CA THR A 326 21.89 9.72 6.56
C THR A 326 22.05 8.75 5.39
N GLU A 327 21.06 7.87 5.18
CA GLU A 327 21.01 6.89 4.08
C GLU A 327 20.58 7.52 2.74
N ASN A 328 19.76 8.57 2.77
CA ASN A 328 19.11 9.16 1.59
C ASN A 328 19.60 10.56 1.24
N ARG A 329 20.93 10.79 1.31
CA ARG A 329 21.54 12.07 0.94
C ARG A 329 21.20 12.53 -0.48
N ASN A 330 21.06 11.60 -1.43
CA ASN A 330 20.72 11.95 -2.82
C ASN A 330 19.36 12.65 -2.92
N ALA A 331 18.34 12.14 -2.21
CA ALA A 331 17.01 12.74 -2.20
C ALA A 331 17.03 14.16 -1.61
N LEU A 332 17.80 14.36 -0.54
CA LEU A 332 17.99 15.67 0.10
C LEU A 332 18.68 16.67 -0.85
N LEU A 333 19.78 16.26 -1.48
CA LEU A 333 20.51 17.11 -2.44
C LEU A 333 19.66 17.48 -3.66
N GLU A 334 18.87 16.53 -4.17
CA GLU A 334 17.92 16.79 -5.24
C GLU A 334 16.80 17.74 -4.81
N ALA A 335 16.27 17.59 -3.59
CA ALA A 335 15.25 18.48 -3.06
C ALA A 335 15.77 19.92 -2.95
N ILE A 336 16.99 20.11 -2.44
CA ILE A 336 17.65 21.44 -2.39
C ILE A 336 17.80 22.02 -3.80
N LYS A 337 18.32 21.23 -4.76
CA LYS A 337 18.46 21.66 -6.17
C LYS A 337 17.12 21.99 -6.83
N SER A 338 16.08 21.23 -6.53
CA SER A 338 14.73 21.39 -7.06
C SER A 338 13.89 22.44 -6.32
N ARG A 339 14.47 23.04 -5.26
CA ARG A 339 13.86 24.04 -4.37
C ARG A 339 12.60 23.52 -3.64
N VAL A 340 12.67 22.29 -3.17
CA VAL A 340 11.62 21.66 -2.35
C VAL A 340 12.02 21.75 -0.88
N PRO A 341 11.18 22.31 0.02
CA PRO A 341 11.47 22.33 1.44
C PRO A 341 11.44 20.91 2.01
N THR A 342 12.34 20.64 2.95
CA THR A 342 12.54 19.29 3.51
C THR A 342 12.40 19.27 5.03
N ILE A 343 11.76 18.22 5.55
CA ILE A 343 11.71 17.87 6.97
C ILE A 343 12.48 16.56 7.12
N ALA A 344 13.34 16.42 8.12
CA ALA A 344 13.90 15.11 8.45
C ALA A 344 14.14 14.90 9.93
N ILE A 345 14.15 13.62 10.33
CA ILE A 345 14.60 13.19 11.65
C ILE A 345 16.12 13.22 11.64
N ILE A 346 16.71 14.11 12.43
CA ILE A 346 18.16 14.29 12.54
C ILE A 346 18.64 13.60 13.80
N ASP A 347 19.35 12.49 13.63
CA ASP A 347 20.12 11.88 14.70
C ASP A 347 21.47 12.61 14.89
N THR A 348 22.18 12.28 15.96
CA THR A 348 23.44 12.90 16.40
C THR A 348 24.61 12.75 15.41
N ASP A 349 24.53 11.81 14.45
CA ASP A 349 25.51 11.60 13.38
C ASP A 349 25.15 12.35 12.07
N SER A 350 23.90 12.82 11.97
CA SER A 350 23.28 13.34 10.76
C SER A 350 23.50 14.84 10.61
N GLU A 351 23.57 15.35 9.37
CA GLU A 351 23.85 16.77 9.11
C GLU A 351 22.55 17.60 9.13
N PRO A 352 22.33 18.48 10.13
CA PRO A 352 21.10 19.26 10.21
C PRO A 352 21.00 20.36 9.16
N SER A 353 22.13 20.85 8.63
CA SER A 353 22.16 21.92 7.61
C SER A 353 21.60 21.48 6.25
N LEU A 354 21.49 20.17 5.99
CA LEU A 354 20.93 19.64 4.74
C LEU A 354 19.41 19.74 4.64
N VAL A 355 18.73 20.10 5.72
CA VAL A 355 17.26 20.15 5.78
C VAL A 355 16.73 21.50 6.20
N THR A 356 15.55 21.86 5.69
CA THR A 356 14.90 23.13 6.04
C THR A 356 14.36 23.11 7.47
N TYR A 357 13.76 21.98 7.88
CA TYR A 357 13.13 21.80 9.17
C TYR A 357 13.64 20.51 9.83
N PRO A 358 14.78 20.56 10.54
CA PRO A 358 15.31 19.41 11.27
C PRO A 358 14.42 19.08 12.47
N ILE A 359 14.22 17.78 12.74
CA ILE A 359 13.61 17.28 13.97
C ILE A 359 14.68 16.44 14.68
N PRO A 360 15.33 16.94 15.74
CA PRO A 360 16.30 16.15 16.48
C PRO A 360 15.64 14.92 17.09
N GLY A 361 16.15 13.72 16.81
CA GLY A 361 15.58 12.50 17.36
C GLY A 361 16.21 11.22 16.83
N ASN A 362 15.93 10.12 17.51
CA ASN A 362 16.32 8.77 17.12
C ASN A 362 15.68 8.35 15.79
N ASP A 363 16.48 8.03 14.77
CA ASP A 363 16.01 7.51 13.48
C ASP A 363 16.22 5.99 13.31
N ASP A 364 17.00 5.36 14.20
CA ASP A 364 17.28 3.91 14.20
C ASP A 364 16.10 3.11 14.80
N SER A 365 15.44 3.63 15.83
CA SER A 365 14.34 2.94 16.49
C SER A 365 13.02 3.11 15.72
N LEU A 366 12.50 2.00 15.18
CA LEU A 366 11.24 1.98 14.41
C LEU A 366 10.05 2.58 15.18
N ARG A 367 9.99 2.40 16.50
CA ARG A 367 8.94 2.97 17.36
C ARG A 367 9.01 4.49 17.40
N SER A 368 10.21 5.04 17.60
CA SER A 368 10.41 6.49 17.68
C SER A 368 10.08 7.17 16.35
N VAL A 369 10.51 6.56 15.25
CA VAL A 369 10.21 7.00 13.89
C VAL A 369 8.72 6.96 13.59
N ASN A 370 8.03 5.85 13.90
CA ASN A 370 6.58 5.73 13.69
C ASN A 370 5.80 6.73 14.54
N PHE A 371 6.24 7.01 15.77
CA PHE A 371 5.62 8.02 16.62
C PHE A 371 5.72 9.41 15.98
N LEU A 372 6.93 9.84 15.58
CA LEU A 372 7.17 11.14 14.94
C LEU A 372 6.40 11.26 13.61
N LEU A 373 6.48 10.24 12.75
CA LEU A 373 5.75 10.19 11.49
C LEU A 373 4.24 10.20 11.70
N GLY A 374 3.73 9.45 12.68
CA GLY A 374 2.30 9.42 12.99
C GLY A 374 1.78 10.79 13.41
N VAL A 375 2.56 11.54 14.19
CA VAL A 375 2.25 12.92 14.56
C VAL A 375 2.21 13.85 13.34
N LEU A 376 3.23 13.79 12.47
CA LEU A 376 3.25 14.59 11.24
C LEU A 376 2.07 14.26 10.33
N ALA A 377 1.75 12.98 10.18
CA ALA A 377 0.61 12.52 9.41
C ALA A 377 -0.72 13.00 9.99
N ARG A 378 -0.86 13.05 11.32
CA ARG A 378 -2.06 13.57 11.98
C ARG A 378 -2.20 15.09 11.80
N ALA A 379 -1.10 15.83 11.81
CA ALA A 379 -1.10 17.26 11.52
C ALA A 379 -1.50 17.52 10.05
N GLY A 380 -0.94 16.76 9.11
CA GLY A 380 -1.34 16.82 7.71
C GLY A 380 -2.81 16.45 7.49
N GLN A 381 -3.31 15.43 8.20
CA GLN A 381 -4.72 15.04 8.17
C GLN A 381 -5.64 16.17 8.66
N ARG A 382 -5.25 16.89 9.72
CA ARG A 382 -5.99 18.05 10.21
C ARG A 382 -6.07 19.16 9.15
N GLY A 383 -4.93 19.51 8.53
CA GLY A 383 -4.92 20.51 7.45
C GLY A 383 -5.75 20.12 6.24
N LEU A 384 -5.75 18.82 5.88
CA LEU A 384 -6.61 18.27 4.84
C LEU A 384 -8.10 18.41 5.20
N GLN A 385 -8.49 18.06 6.43
CA GLN A 385 -9.88 18.22 6.89
C GLN A 385 -10.32 19.68 6.85
N ASN A 386 -9.46 20.61 7.28
CA ASN A 386 -9.74 22.05 7.21
C ASN A 386 -9.93 22.51 5.76
N ARG A 387 -9.11 22.02 4.82
CA ARG A 387 -9.24 22.29 3.38
C ARG A 387 -10.56 21.79 2.80
N LEU A 388 -11.00 20.59 3.19
CA LEU A 388 -12.27 20.03 2.72
C LEU A 388 -13.46 20.80 3.33
N ALA A 389 -13.37 21.16 4.62
CA ALA A 389 -14.40 21.96 5.28
C ALA A 389 -14.59 23.33 4.62
N ARG A 390 -13.50 24.08 4.38
CA ARG A 390 -13.57 25.38 3.68
C ARG A 390 -14.08 25.29 2.24
N ASN A 391 -13.95 24.11 1.61
CA ASN A 391 -14.44 23.89 0.25
C ASN A 391 -15.92 23.54 0.23
N ASN A 392 -16.44 22.91 1.29
CA ASN A 392 -17.87 22.64 1.45
C ASN A 392 -18.68 23.89 1.86
N GLU A 393 -18.05 24.88 2.49
CA GLU A 393 -18.69 26.15 2.86
C GLU A 393 -18.84 27.13 1.67
N LYS A 394 -18.11 26.89 0.58
CA LYS A 394 -18.18 27.67 -0.67
C LYS A 394 -19.12 27.01 -1.66
#